data_AF-A0A432RYW0-F1
#
_entry.id   AF-A0A432RYW0-F1
#
_cell.length_a   1.000
_cell.length_b   1.000
_cell.length_c   1.000
_cell.angle_alpha   90.00
_cell.angle_beta   90.00
_cell.angle_gamma   90.00
#
_symmetry.space_group_name_H-M   'P 1'
#
loop_
_entity.id
_entity.type
_entity.pdbx_description
1 polymer ?
#
loop_
_entity_poly.entity_id
_entity_poly.type
_entity_poly.pdbx_seq_one_letter_code
_entity_poly.pdbx_strand_id
1 'polypeptide(L)'
;MEIVVSIGGNKVKYQGSFQKVMENIVKDGKDKEIKILSVHGHQKELRRLKRELRANNKDVYETAKSLSKWFLVKEYRAINRTLKELKKKEDKGSKKRYEELKEKLNQLEERCKLYK
;
A
#
# COMPACT_ATOMS: atom_id res chain seq x y z
N MET A 1 10.62 1.02 7.56
CA MET A 1 10.09 2.32 7.95
C MET A 1 9.52 2.26 9.36
N GLU A 2 9.71 3.34 10.11
CA GLU A 2 9.12 3.60 11.42
C GLU A 2 8.42 4.96 11.37
N ILE A 3 7.20 5.04 11.91
CA ILE A 3 6.46 6.28 12.03
C ILE A 3 5.73 6.30 13.38
N VAL A 4 5.78 7.44 14.05
CA VAL A 4 5.02 7.69 15.27
C VAL A 4 3.95 8.72 14.92
N VAL A 5 2.70 8.38 15.22
CA VAL A 5 1.53 9.24 14.98
C VAL A 5 0.77 9.44 16.29
N SER A 6 0.10 10.58 16.43
CA SER A 6 -0.98 10.77 17.39
C SER A 6 -2.28 10.44 16.68
N ILE A 7 -3.07 9.52 17.24
CA ILE A 7 -4.40 9.14 16.75
C ILE A 7 -5.40 9.40 17.88
N GLY A 8 -6.27 10.39 17.73
CA GLY A 8 -7.25 10.76 18.76
C GLY A 8 -6.60 11.07 20.12
N GLY A 9 -5.41 11.70 20.11
CA GLY A 9 -4.64 12.02 21.32
C GLY A 9 -3.65 10.94 21.77
N ASN A 10 -3.81 9.68 21.35
CA ASN A 10 -2.92 8.59 21.74
C ASN A 10 -1.71 8.47 20.81
N LYS A 11 -0.51 8.28 21.37
CA LYS A 11 0.70 8.03 20.58
C LYS A 11 0.75 6.56 20.16
N VAL A 12 0.83 6.32 18.86
CA VAL A 12 0.95 4.98 18.27
C VAL A 12 2.20 4.93 17.39
N LYS A 13 2.99 3.87 17.57
CA LYS A 13 4.19 3.61 16.78
C LYS A 13 3.91 2.47 15.80
N TYR A 14 4.20 2.70 14.52
CA TYR A 14 4.15 1.68 13.49
C TYR A 14 5.55 1.42 12.93
N GLN A 15 5.91 0.15 12.77
CA GLN A 15 7.20 -0.27 12.22
C GLN A 15 6.99 -1.42 11.23
N GLY A 16 7.68 -1.38 10.09
CA GLY A 16 7.63 -2.42 9.08
C GLY A 16 7.95 -1.92 7.67
N SER A 17 7.45 -2.63 6.66
CA SER A 17 7.50 -2.15 5.27
C SER A 17 6.65 -0.89 5.12
N PHE A 18 7.05 0.01 4.21
CA PHE A 18 6.30 1.25 3.97
C PHE A 18 4.81 0.98 3.66
N GLN A 19 4.52 -0.04 2.86
CA GLN A 19 3.15 -0.48 2.59
C GLN A 19 2.40 -0.84 3.88
N LYS A 20 2.93 -1.77 4.68
CA LYS A 20 2.25 -2.26 5.89
C LYS A 20 2.01 -1.14 6.91
N VAL A 21 2.96 -0.22 7.02
CA VAL A 21 2.84 0.95 7.89
C VAL A 21 1.67 1.84 7.46
N MET A 22 1.53 2.13 6.16
CA MET A 22 0.40 2.94 5.65
C MET A 22 -0.94 2.20 5.81
N GLU A 23 -0.99 0.90 5.52
CA GLU A 23 -2.20 0.08 5.68
C GLU A 23 -2.69 0.08 7.14
N ASN A 24 -1.78 -0.04 8.11
CA ASN A 24 -2.11 0.01 9.53
C ASN A 24 -2.66 1.39 9.96
N ILE A 25 -2.07 2.48 9.47
CA ILE A 25 -2.57 3.84 9.75
C ILE A 25 -4.00 4.01 9.24
N VAL A 26 -4.33 3.48 8.05
CA VAL A 26 -5.70 3.53 7.52
C VAL A 26 -6.66 2.72 8.39
N LYS A 27 -6.24 1.54 8.84
CA LYS A 27 -7.07 0.68 9.68
C LYS A 27 -7.42 1.34 11.01
N ASP A 28 -6.44 1.93 11.68
CA ASP A 28 -6.60 2.42 13.06
C ASP A 28 -7.08 3.88 13.12
N GLY A 29 -6.84 4.64 12.05
CA GLY A 29 -7.05 6.08 11.96
C GLY A 29 -8.40 6.52 11.37
N LYS A 30 -9.28 5.58 11.01
CA LYS A 30 -10.61 5.91 10.46
C LYS A 30 -11.39 6.78 11.46
N ASP A 31 -11.95 7.90 10.97
CA ASP A 31 -12.76 8.86 11.71
C ASP A 31 -12.05 9.51 12.92
N LYS A 32 -10.71 9.53 12.92
CA LYS A 32 -9.90 10.11 13.99
C LYS A 32 -8.96 11.18 13.46
N GLU A 33 -8.64 12.16 14.31
CA GLU A 33 -7.59 13.12 14.01
C GLU A 33 -6.22 12.42 14.09
N ILE A 34 -5.42 12.53 13.02
CA ILE A 34 -4.10 11.91 12.91
C ILE A 34 -3.04 12.99 12.70
N LYS A 35 -2.00 12.98 13.53
CA LYS A 35 -0.82 13.86 13.40
C LYS A 35 0.46 13.03 13.37
N ILE A 36 1.32 13.29 12.40
CA ILE A 36 2.66 12.69 12.36
C ILE A 36 3.54 13.39 13.40
N LEU A 37 4.11 12.62 14.32
CA LEU A 37 5.03 13.12 15.35
C LEU A 37 6.49 12.92 14.94
N SER A 38 6.83 11.75 14.41
CA SER A 38 8.16 11.46 13.90
C SER A 38 8.13 10.40 12.81
N VAL A 39 9.10 10.44 11.89
CA VAL A 39 9.23 9.48 10.79
C VAL A 39 10.70 9.13 10.61
N HIS A 40 11.01 7.84 10.59
CA HIS A 40 12.33 7.31 10.26
C HIS A 40 12.20 6.25 9.16
N GLY A 41 13.01 6.33 8.11
CA GLY A 41 12.91 5.39 7.00
C GLY A 41 13.92 5.69 5.92
N HIS A 42 13.92 4.87 4.87
CA HIS A 42 14.86 5.07 3.77
C HIS A 42 14.50 6.38 3.03
N GLN A 43 15.50 7.13 2.55
CA GLN A 43 15.25 8.40 1.86
C GLN A 43 14.21 8.33 0.71
N LYS A 44 14.15 7.22 -0.04
CA LYS A 44 13.17 7.02 -1.12
C LYS A 44 11.73 6.99 -0.57
N GLU A 45 11.53 6.31 0.54
CA GLU A 45 10.23 6.22 1.24
C GLU A 45 9.83 7.60 1.79
N LEU A 46 10.76 8.28 2.46
CA LEU A 46 10.53 9.63 3.02
C LEU A 46 10.16 10.65 1.93
N ARG A 47 10.83 10.62 0.77
CA ARG A 47 10.51 11.50 -0.37
C ARG A 47 9.11 11.22 -0.92
N ARG A 48 8.74 9.95 -1.05
CA ARG A 48 7.39 9.55 -1.49
C ARG A 48 6.33 10.00 -0.47
N LEU A 49 6.53 9.74 0.81
CA LEU A 49 5.63 10.18 1.88
C LEU A 49 5.44 11.71 1.86
N LYS A 50 6.54 12.47 1.81
CA LYS A 50 6.49 13.94 1.74
C LYS A 50 5.74 14.45 0.51
N ARG A 51 5.93 13.81 -0.66
CA ARG A 51 5.22 14.17 -1.89
C ARG A 51 3.72 13.94 -1.74
N GLU A 52 3.34 12.79 -1.20
CA GLU A 52 1.94 12.44 -1.04
C GLU A 52 1.23 13.30 0.01
N LEU A 53 1.92 13.60 1.12
CA LEU A 53 1.42 14.55 2.13
C LEU A 53 1.13 15.92 1.50
N ARG A 54 1.98 16.42 0.60
CA ARG A 54 1.72 17.69 -0.09
C ARG A 54 0.52 17.60 -1.02
N ALA A 55 0.37 16.48 -1.75
CA ALA A 55 -0.75 16.27 -2.66
C ALA A 55 -2.10 16.23 -1.92
N ASN A 56 -2.11 15.70 -0.70
CA ASN A 56 -3.32 15.57 0.12
C ASN A 56 -3.44 16.65 1.21
N ASN A 57 -2.91 17.85 0.98
CA ASN A 57 -3.03 18.99 1.92
C ASN A 57 -2.58 18.69 3.37
N LYS A 58 -1.57 17.82 3.52
CA LYS A 58 -1.03 17.30 4.79
C LYS A 58 -1.99 16.43 5.60
N ASP A 59 -3.10 15.99 5.02
CA ASP A 59 -3.98 14.99 5.62
C ASP A 59 -3.27 13.63 5.68
N VAL A 60 -3.05 13.12 6.88
CA VAL A 60 -2.29 11.89 7.12
C VAL A 60 -3.12 10.66 6.76
N TYR A 61 -4.43 10.68 7.00
CA TYR A 61 -5.32 9.57 6.71
C TYR A 61 -5.47 9.37 5.19
N GLU A 62 -5.78 10.45 4.47
CA GLU A 62 -5.88 10.43 3.01
C GLU A 62 -4.54 10.10 2.35
N THR A 63 -3.43 10.57 2.93
CA THR A 63 -2.09 10.16 2.48
C THR A 63 -1.84 8.67 2.66
N ALA A 64 -2.18 8.11 3.82
CA ALA A 64 -2.01 6.68 4.07
C ALA A 64 -2.91 5.84 3.14
N LYS A 65 -4.14 6.28 2.87
CA LYS A 65 -5.04 5.67 1.88
C LYS A 65 -4.45 5.70 0.47
N SER A 66 -4.02 6.87 0.00
CA SER A 66 -3.45 7.04 -1.34
C SER A 66 -2.20 6.17 -1.54
N LEU A 67 -1.31 6.14 -0.54
CA LEU A 67 -0.10 5.30 -0.60
C LEU A 67 -0.43 3.81 -0.59
N SER A 68 -1.34 3.38 0.27
CA SER A 68 -1.81 1.98 0.31
C SER A 68 -2.37 1.56 -1.05
N LYS A 69 -3.23 2.40 -1.64
CA LYS A 69 -3.77 2.21 -2.99
C LYS A 69 -2.66 2.17 -4.05
N TRP A 70 -1.67 3.05 -3.97
CA TRP A 70 -0.55 3.08 -4.90
C TRP A 70 0.25 1.78 -4.91
N PHE A 71 0.50 1.20 -3.73
CA PHE A 71 1.17 -0.11 -3.62
C PHE A 71 0.35 -1.22 -4.27
N LEU A 72 -0.96 -1.27 -4.01
CA LEU A 72 -1.86 -2.26 -4.62
C LEU A 72 -1.90 -2.12 -6.15
N VAL A 73 -2.03 -0.90 -6.67
CA VAL A 73 -2.02 -0.65 -8.12
C VAL A 73 -0.69 -1.04 -8.75
N LYS A 74 0.43 -0.81 -8.05
CA LYS A 74 1.75 -1.23 -8.53
C LYS A 74 1.85 -2.75 -8.61
N GLU A 75 1.38 -3.47 -7.59
CA GLU A 75 1.37 -4.94 -7.56
C GLU A 75 0.45 -5.50 -8.64
N TYR A 76 -0.75 -4.94 -8.78
CA TYR A 76 -1.71 -5.27 -9.83
C TYR A 76 -1.09 -5.17 -11.23
N ARG A 77 -0.40 -4.05 -11.52
CA ARG A 77 0.28 -3.85 -12.81
C ARG A 77 1.41 -4.85 -13.04
N ALA A 78 2.18 -5.17 -12.01
CA ALA A 78 3.25 -6.15 -12.10
C ALA A 78 2.71 -7.55 -12.43
N ILE A 79 1.68 -8.00 -11.70
CA ILE A 79 1.05 -9.30 -11.93
C ILE A 79 0.43 -9.37 -13.33
N ASN A 80 -0.29 -8.34 -13.75
CA ASN A 80 -0.87 -8.29 -15.10
C ASN A 80 0.19 -8.39 -16.20
N ARG A 81 1.36 -7.77 -16.01
CA ARG A 81 2.48 -7.90 -16.95
C ARG A 81 2.97 -9.34 -17.02
N THR A 82 3.20 -9.98 -15.87
CA THR A 82 3.61 -11.39 -15.80
C THR A 82 2.56 -12.33 -16.40
N LEU A 83 1.27 -12.11 -16.17
CA LEU A 83 0.19 -12.89 -16.78
C LEU A 83 0.24 -12.80 -18.31
N LYS A 84 0.48 -11.61 -18.89
CA LYS A 84 0.61 -11.45 -20.35
C LYS A 84 1.80 -12.25 -20.92
N GLU A 85 2.90 -12.31 -20.19
CA GLU A 85 4.10 -13.08 -20.56
C GLU A 85 3.86 -14.59 -20.45
N LEU A 86 3.13 -15.02 -19.42
CA LEU A 86 2.82 -16.44 -19.17
C LEU A 86 1.68 -16.98 -20.04
N LYS A 87 0.75 -16.14 -20.51
CA LYS A 87 -0.42 -16.55 -21.32
C LYS A 87 -0.04 -17.33 -22.59
N LYS A 88 1.14 -17.05 -23.14
CA LYS A 88 1.65 -17.68 -24.38
C LYS A 88 2.49 -18.93 -24.12
N LYS A 89 2.74 -19.29 -22.86
CA LYS A 89 3.57 -20.43 -22.49
C LYS A 89 2.70 -21.66 -22.26
N GLU A 90 3.11 -22.79 -22.83
CA GLU A 90 2.32 -24.03 -22.75
C GLU A 90 2.82 -25.01 -21.69
N ASP A 91 4.01 -24.76 -21.13
CA ASP A 91 4.63 -25.63 -20.14
C ASP A 91 3.81 -25.66 -18.82
N LYS A 92 3.79 -26.84 -18.19
CA LYS A 92 2.98 -27.12 -17.00
C LYS A 92 3.29 -26.17 -15.84
N GLY A 93 4.55 -25.76 -15.69
CA GLY A 93 4.99 -24.82 -14.66
C GLY A 93 4.40 -23.42 -14.86
N SER A 94 4.52 -22.89 -16.08
CA SER A 94 3.96 -21.59 -16.45
C SER A 94 2.45 -21.55 -16.35
N LYS A 95 1.74 -22.63 -16.75
CA LYS A 95 0.29 -22.74 -16.59
C LYS A 95 -0.14 -22.71 -15.13
N LYS A 96 0.52 -23.49 -14.26
CA LYS A 96 0.25 -23.45 -12.81
C LYS A 96 0.49 -22.05 -12.25
N ARG A 97 1.61 -21.42 -12.62
CA ARG A 97 1.94 -20.08 -12.17
C ARG A 97 0.95 -19.02 -12.66
N TYR A 98 0.42 -19.19 -13.87
CA TYR A 98 -0.61 -18.32 -14.43
C TYR A 98 -1.89 -18.35 -13.59
N GLU A 99 -2.38 -19.55 -13.23
CA GLU A 99 -3.57 -19.68 -12.38
C GLU A 99 -3.35 -19.10 -10.98
N GLU A 100 -2.21 -19.37 -10.34
CA GLU A 100 -1.86 -18.76 -9.03
C GLU A 100 -1.88 -17.23 -9.08
N LEU A 101 -1.30 -16.65 -10.15
CA LEU A 101 -1.25 -15.20 -10.32
C LEU A 101 -2.62 -14.60 -10.66
N LYS A 102 -3.48 -15.34 -11.35
CA LYS A 102 -4.84 -14.93 -11.67
C LYS A 102 -5.71 -14.89 -10.40
N GLU A 103 -5.59 -15.89 -9.54
CA GLU A 103 -6.26 -15.89 -8.23
C GLU A 103 -5.76 -14.73 -7.36
N LYS A 104 -4.45 -14.52 -7.31
CA LYS A 104 -3.85 -13.39 -6.58
C LYS A 104 -4.32 -12.03 -7.12
N LEU A 105 -4.51 -11.91 -8.43
CA LEU A 105 -5.02 -10.68 -9.05
C LEU A 105 -6.45 -10.39 -8.58
N ASN A 106 -7.33 -11.39 -8.55
CA ASN A 106 -8.70 -11.24 -8.07
C ASN A 106 -8.73 -10.77 -6.61
N GLN A 107 -7.91 -11.37 -5.73
CA GLN A 107 -7.78 -10.95 -4.33
C GLN A 107 -7.32 -9.49 -4.20
N LEU A 108 -6.41 -9.02 -5.07
CA LEU A 108 -5.97 -7.62 -5.08
C LEU A 108 -7.05 -6.66 -5.57
N GLU A 109 -7.86 -7.06 -6.55
CA GLU A 109 -8.99 -6.26 -7.02
C GLU A 109 -10.03 -6.05 -5.92
N GLU A 110 -10.32 -7.08 -5.13
CA GLU A 110 -11.18 -6.96 -3.95
C GLU A 110 -10.59 -6.03 -2.90
N ARG A 111 -9.31 -6.18 -2.56
CA ARG A 111 -8.62 -5.27 -1.63
C ARG A 111 -8.61 -3.83 -2.12
N CYS A 112 -8.47 -3.58 -3.42
CA CYS A 112 -8.53 -2.22 -3.98
C CYS A 112 -9.88 -1.54 -3.76
N LYS A 113 -10.99 -2.29 -3.70
CA LYS A 113 -12.32 -1.72 -3.44
C LYS A 113 -12.41 -1.08 -2.04
N LEU A 114 -11.60 -1.52 -1.08
CA LEU A 114 -11.55 -0.94 0.27
C LEU A 114 -10.95 0.48 0.30
N TYR A 115 -10.27 0.89 -0.78
CA TYR A 115 -9.63 2.19 -0.94
C TYR A 115 -10.27 3.03 -2.07
N LYS A 116 -11.48 2.66 -2.51
CA LYS A 116 -12.35 3.52 -3.31
C LYS A 116 -13.09 4.49 -2.41
#